data_AF-A0A4U9HHL9-F1
#
_entry.id   AF-A0A4U9HHL9-F1
#
_cell.length_a   1.000
_cell.length_b   1.000
_cell.length_c   1.000
_cell.angle_alpha   90.00
_cell.angle_beta   90.00
_cell.angle_gamma   90.00
#
_symmetry.space_group_name_H-M   'P 1'
#
loop_
_entity.id
_entity.type
_entity.pdbx_description
1 polymer ?
#
loop_
_entity_poly.entity_id
_entity_poly.type
_entity_poly.pdbx_seq_one_letter_code
_entity_poly.pdbx_strand_id
1 'polypeptide(L)'
;MVLVANHPIGSLDGLALLRAVAAVRQDVKVVASQVLSYIEPLSSLFVPVDNVAYKTSRQQIQAMQQQLERQGVLIMFPAGEVSRISPQGIRDGHWHTGFLRLAAKVRAPIVPIHISARNSTLFYLASLAYRPLSTLLLVREMFQQRGGRIKLRIGGRIPFNNWHDGHTSARELAGRFRRHVYRLGQGKSGLFASESPIALPEERQELKKALKACELLGNTPDGKAIFLYRRQDDARSPILRELGRLREIAFRAVGEGSGRRRDLDSYDDDYYHLVLWDEDALDIVGAYRFIPTGEQLERKGLAGIYSNSLFDYDRDMMPILAQGIELGAALSSRPTGENAAGLSVAGHRRLSGQVSAIPLSVRPGVNLRRHAGCGAGSADCLLPALFCRGQSAGPVASALSCFAAAGAGAVRRR
;
A
#
# COMPACT_ATOMS: atom_id res chain seq x y z
N MET A 1 -3.82 3.60 11.71
CA MET A 1 -4.85 3.42 10.64
C MET A 1 -6.23 3.39 11.27
N VAL A 2 -7.29 3.72 10.51
CA VAL A 2 -8.68 3.69 11.00
C VAL A 2 -9.47 2.59 10.29
N LEU A 3 -10.04 1.66 11.04
CA LEU A 3 -10.97 0.65 10.54
C LEU A 3 -12.40 1.17 10.75
N VAL A 4 -13.20 1.24 9.70
CA VAL A 4 -14.59 1.69 9.76
C VAL A 4 -15.52 0.54 9.39
N ALA A 5 -16.50 0.26 10.25
CA ALA A 5 -17.42 -0.86 10.06
C ALA A 5 -18.88 -0.48 10.31
N ASN A 6 -19.80 -1.22 9.68
CA ASN A 6 -21.22 -1.21 10.06
C ASN A 6 -21.45 -2.05 11.33
N HIS A 7 -22.60 -1.84 11.99
CA HIS A 7 -22.83 -2.37 13.34
C HIS A 7 -24.17 -3.11 13.49
N PRO A 8 -24.38 -4.28 12.85
CA PRO A 8 -25.68 -4.95 12.83
C PRO A 8 -26.16 -5.52 14.17
N ILE A 9 -25.29 -6.17 14.94
CA ILE A 9 -25.61 -6.84 16.21
C ILE A 9 -25.35 -5.94 17.42
N GLY A 10 -24.40 -5.02 17.31
CA GLY A 10 -23.96 -4.18 18.42
C GLY A 10 -22.65 -4.67 19.01
N SER A 11 -22.52 -4.64 20.34
CA SER A 11 -21.28 -4.97 21.08
C SER A 11 -20.53 -6.22 20.61
N LEU A 12 -21.25 -7.26 20.19
CA LEU A 12 -20.67 -8.50 19.69
C LEU A 12 -19.89 -8.30 18.38
N ASP A 13 -20.35 -7.42 17.48
CA ASP A 13 -19.61 -7.07 16.26
C ASP A 13 -18.27 -6.39 16.58
N GLY A 14 -18.28 -5.51 17.59
CA GLY A 14 -17.09 -4.84 18.11
C GLY A 14 -16.06 -5.85 18.62
N LEU A 15 -16.51 -6.82 19.42
CA LEU A 15 -15.66 -7.88 19.96
C LEU A 15 -15.18 -8.86 18.88
N ALA A 16 -16.04 -9.23 17.93
CA ALA A 16 -15.69 -10.11 16.82
C ALA A 16 -14.62 -9.48 15.93
N LEU A 17 -14.79 -8.19 15.61
CA LEU A 17 -13.80 -7.44 14.82
C LEU A 17 -12.51 -7.22 15.61
N LEU A 18 -12.60 -6.91 16.92
CA LEU A 18 -11.44 -6.80 17.79
C LEU A 18 -10.63 -8.08 17.80
N ARG A 19 -11.26 -9.24 18.02
CA ARG A 19 -10.59 -10.54 18.01
C ARG A 19 -9.95 -10.85 16.66
N ALA A 20 -10.64 -10.55 15.55
CA ALA A 20 -10.11 -10.78 14.21
C ALA A 20 -8.86 -9.93 13.92
N VAL A 21 -8.85 -8.68 14.38
CA VAL A 21 -7.69 -7.79 14.20
C VAL A 21 -6.58 -8.10 15.21
N ALA A 22 -6.92 -8.39 16.47
CA ALA A 22 -5.99 -8.76 17.54
C ALA A 22 -5.18 -10.02 17.21
N ALA A 23 -5.73 -10.94 16.41
CA ALA A 23 -5.01 -12.11 15.93
C ALA A 23 -3.82 -11.76 15.00
N VAL A 24 -3.84 -10.57 14.38
CA VAL A 24 -2.79 -10.09 13.48
C VAL A 24 -1.97 -8.96 14.10
N ARG A 25 -2.61 -8.09 14.89
CA ARG A 25 -2.02 -6.89 15.48
C ARG A 25 -2.55 -6.66 16.89
N GLN A 26 -1.65 -6.70 17.87
CA GLN A 26 -1.98 -6.50 19.28
C GLN A 26 -2.23 -5.03 19.65
N ASP A 27 -1.84 -4.07 18.79
CA ASP A 27 -1.95 -2.63 19.01
C ASP A 27 -3.28 -2.03 18.51
N VAL A 28 -4.36 -2.81 18.65
CA VAL A 28 -5.71 -2.43 18.25
C VAL A 28 -6.50 -1.85 19.43
N LYS A 29 -7.17 -0.74 19.18
CA LYS A 29 -8.14 -0.15 20.12
C LYS A 29 -9.50 0.00 19.46
N VAL A 30 -10.56 -0.35 20.18
CA VAL A 30 -11.95 -0.18 19.73
C VAL A 30 -12.57 1.00 20.44
N VAL A 31 -13.21 1.87 19.66
CA VAL A 31 -14.04 2.96 20.16
C VAL A 31 -15.44 2.38 20.40
N ALA A 32 -15.79 2.16 21.67
CA ALA A 32 -17.06 1.56 22.07
C ALA A 32 -17.74 2.34 23.21
N SER A 33 -19.07 2.22 23.29
CA SER A 33 -19.84 2.85 24.36
C SER A 33 -19.53 2.26 25.74
N GLN A 34 -19.63 3.08 26.80
CA GLN A 34 -19.31 2.75 28.20
C GLN A 34 -19.87 1.41 28.73
N VAL A 35 -20.97 0.90 28.16
CA VAL A 35 -21.59 -0.36 28.62
C VAL A 35 -20.64 -1.56 28.48
N LEU A 36 -19.67 -1.51 27.55
CA LEU A 36 -18.66 -2.55 27.38
C LEU A 36 -17.42 -2.38 28.26
N SER A 37 -17.26 -1.23 28.91
CA SER A 37 -16.12 -0.91 29.76
C SER A 37 -16.14 -1.65 31.10
N TYR A 38 -17.27 -2.23 31.48
CA TYR A 38 -17.45 -3.00 32.72
C TYR A 38 -16.95 -4.46 32.63
N ILE A 39 -16.38 -4.88 31.50
CA ILE A 39 -15.75 -6.20 31.34
C ILE A 39 -14.25 -6.04 31.59
N GLU A 40 -13.84 -6.17 32.86
CA GLU A 40 -12.48 -5.99 33.39
C GLU A 40 -11.35 -6.55 32.50
N PRO A 41 -11.45 -7.77 31.92
CA PRO A 41 -10.37 -8.38 31.14
C PRO A 41 -10.05 -7.71 29.80
N LEU A 42 -10.90 -6.80 29.30
CA LEU A 42 -10.77 -6.17 27.98
C LEU A 42 -10.54 -4.65 28.05
N SER A 43 -10.45 -4.08 29.25
CA SER A 43 -10.31 -2.64 29.52
C SER A 43 -9.11 -1.98 28.80
N SER A 44 -8.03 -2.71 28.55
CA SER A 44 -6.83 -2.23 27.84
C SER A 44 -6.99 -2.07 26.32
N LEU A 45 -8.03 -2.68 25.73
CA LEU A 45 -8.30 -2.67 24.28
C LEU A 45 -9.43 -1.70 23.90
N PHE A 46 -10.05 -1.04 24.87
CA PHE A 46 -11.15 -0.10 24.64
C PHE A 46 -10.71 1.34 24.86
N VAL A 47 -11.13 2.22 23.95
CA VAL A 47 -11.24 3.65 24.26
C VAL A 47 -12.71 3.89 24.56
N PRO A 48 -13.09 4.07 25.84
CA PRO A 48 -14.48 4.32 26.20
C PRO A 48 -14.93 5.63 25.55
N VAL A 49 -16.10 5.63 24.93
CA VAL A 49 -16.78 6.83 24.44
C VAL A 49 -18.21 6.88 24.97
N ASP A 50 -18.68 8.07 25.31
CA ASP A 50 -20.00 8.24 25.91
C ASP A 50 -21.03 8.46 24.79
N ASN A 51 -21.72 7.38 24.38
CA ASN A 51 -22.81 7.47 23.40
C ASN A 51 -24.12 8.03 23.99
N VAL A 52 -24.22 8.18 25.30
CA VAL A 52 -25.46 8.63 25.99
C VAL A 52 -25.59 10.16 25.99
N ALA A 53 -24.49 10.89 25.77
CA ALA A 53 -24.46 12.35 25.88
C ALA A 53 -23.80 13.07 24.68
N TYR A 54 -23.63 12.43 23.50
CA TYR A 54 -23.08 13.04 22.26
C TYR A 54 -21.78 13.89 22.41
N LYS A 55 -21.12 13.86 23.56
CA LYS A 55 -19.94 14.63 23.91
C LYS A 55 -18.84 13.64 24.23
N THR A 56 -18.14 13.20 23.20
CA THR A 56 -16.82 12.61 23.36
C THR A 56 -15.94 13.59 24.13
N SER A 57 -15.41 13.17 25.28
CA SER A 57 -14.52 14.01 26.08
C SER A 57 -13.28 14.39 25.28
N ARG A 58 -12.77 15.62 25.45
CA ARG A 58 -11.53 16.07 24.80
C ARG A 58 -10.36 15.11 25.06
N GLN A 59 -10.33 14.48 26.24
CA GLN A 59 -9.32 13.49 26.62
C GLN A 59 -9.41 12.21 25.78
N GLN A 60 -10.62 11.75 25.44
CA GLN A 60 -10.83 10.57 24.59
C GLN A 60 -10.36 10.83 23.15
N ILE A 61 -10.63 12.04 22.63
CA ILE A 61 -10.15 12.47 21.32
C ILE A 61 -8.62 12.49 21.27
N GLN A 62 -7.97 13.02 22.32
CA GLN A 62 -6.52 13.01 22.43
C GLN A 62 -5.94 11.60 22.50
N ALA A 63 -6.55 10.69 23.27
CA ALA A 63 -6.11 9.30 23.34
C ALA A 63 -6.21 8.57 22.00
N MET A 64 -7.32 8.79 21.25
CA MET A 64 -7.48 8.25 19.90
C MET A 64 -6.43 8.80 18.93
N GLN A 65 -6.13 10.09 19.02
CA GLN A 65 -5.12 10.73 18.18
C GLN A 65 -3.73 10.17 18.48
N GLN A 66 -3.34 10.07 19.76
CA GLN A 66 -2.06 9.49 20.16
C GLN A 66 -1.91 8.05 19.68
N GLN A 67 -2.97 7.25 19.72
CA GLN A 67 -2.95 5.89 19.18
C GLN A 67 -2.63 5.88 17.69
N LEU A 68 -3.26 6.78 16.93
CA LEU A 68 -3.04 6.88 15.49
C LEU A 68 -1.64 7.42 15.14
N GLU A 69 -1.13 8.37 15.93
CA GLU A 69 0.23 8.91 15.80
C GLU A 69 1.30 7.84 16.05
N ARG A 70 1.06 6.92 16.99
CA ARG A 70 1.89 5.72 17.24
C ARG A 70 1.72 4.62 16.19
N GLN A 71 1.12 4.93 15.03
CA GLN A 71 0.80 4.00 13.94
C GLN A 71 -0.14 2.84 14.34
N GLY A 72 -0.84 2.96 15.47
CA GLY A 72 -1.77 1.96 15.98
C GLY A 72 -3.04 1.80 15.13
N VAL A 73 -3.81 0.77 15.44
CA VAL A 73 -5.11 0.49 14.78
C VAL A 73 -6.25 1.00 15.64
N LEU A 74 -7.15 1.78 15.03
CA LEU A 74 -8.37 2.27 15.68
C LEU A 74 -9.60 1.73 14.97
N ILE A 75 -10.43 0.95 15.66
CA ILE A 75 -11.73 0.48 15.16
C ILE A 75 -12.81 1.47 15.56
N MET A 76 -13.58 1.94 14.58
CA MET A 76 -14.69 2.88 14.78
C MET A 76 -15.95 2.38 14.10
N PHE A 77 -17.09 2.56 14.78
CA PHE A 77 -18.43 2.35 14.25
C PHE A 77 -19.11 3.70 14.04
N PRO A 78 -19.07 4.30 12.83
CA PRO A 78 -19.48 5.68 12.62
C PRO A 78 -20.97 5.96 12.88
N ALA A 79 -21.81 4.93 12.89
CA ALA A 79 -23.24 5.05 13.13
C ALA A 79 -23.61 5.33 14.60
N GLY A 80 -22.76 4.96 15.57
CA GLY A 80 -23.03 5.12 17.01
C GLY A 80 -24.18 4.25 17.57
N GLU A 81 -25.01 3.67 16.70
CA GLU A 81 -26.15 2.79 17.01
C GLU A 81 -26.11 1.53 16.16
N VAL A 82 -26.88 0.51 16.55
CA VAL A 82 -27.02 -0.75 15.79
C VAL A 82 -27.80 -0.57 14.48
N SER A 83 -27.44 -1.33 13.44
CA SER A 83 -28.14 -1.29 12.15
C SER A 83 -29.61 -1.67 12.31
N ARG A 84 -30.50 -0.96 11.62
CA ARG A 84 -31.96 -1.17 11.71
C ARG A 84 -32.54 -1.65 10.37
N ILE A 85 -33.72 -2.24 10.42
CA ILE A 85 -34.48 -2.56 9.20
C ILE A 85 -34.87 -1.25 8.52
N SER A 86 -34.55 -1.15 7.23
CA SER A 86 -35.01 -0.11 6.32
C SER A 86 -35.69 -0.76 5.11
N PRO A 87 -36.48 -0.02 4.31
CA PRO A 87 -37.08 -0.53 3.07
C PRO A 87 -36.08 -1.14 2.07
N GLN A 88 -34.78 -0.84 2.24
CA GLN A 88 -33.68 -1.30 1.39
C GLN A 88 -32.80 -2.37 2.07
N GLY A 89 -33.31 -3.00 3.14
CA GLY A 89 -32.64 -4.01 3.96
C GLY A 89 -32.11 -3.47 5.31
N ILE A 90 -31.36 -4.31 6.04
CA ILE A 90 -30.71 -3.92 7.30
C ILE A 90 -29.54 -2.98 7.00
N ARG A 91 -29.65 -1.71 7.42
CA ARG A 91 -28.63 -0.68 7.19
C ARG A 91 -28.47 0.20 8.43
N ASP A 92 -27.26 0.72 8.61
CA ASP A 92 -26.94 1.76 9.58
C ASP A 92 -27.71 3.03 9.25
N GLY A 93 -27.97 3.85 10.26
CA GLY A 93 -28.53 5.18 10.10
C GLY A 93 -27.51 6.18 9.54
N HIS A 94 -27.48 7.38 10.12
CA HIS A 94 -26.52 8.41 9.73
C HIS A 94 -25.12 8.08 10.24
N TRP A 95 -24.10 8.21 9.38
CA TRP A 95 -22.70 8.06 9.79
C TRP A 95 -22.14 9.41 10.24
N HIS A 96 -21.61 9.46 11.46
CA HIS A 96 -20.97 10.64 12.03
C HIS A 96 -19.61 10.92 11.39
N THR A 97 -19.19 12.18 11.38
CA THR A 97 -17.96 12.64 10.70
C THR A 97 -16.70 12.56 11.55
N GLY A 98 -16.81 12.16 12.82
CA GLY A 98 -15.69 12.14 13.77
C GLY A 98 -14.49 11.33 13.29
N PHE A 99 -14.73 10.15 12.70
CA PHE A 99 -13.67 9.28 12.18
C PHE A 99 -12.87 9.95 11.04
N LEU A 100 -13.53 10.73 10.18
CA LEU A 100 -12.88 11.46 9.09
C LEU A 100 -11.98 12.58 9.61
N ARG A 101 -12.44 13.32 10.62
CA ARG A 101 -11.65 14.39 11.23
C ARG A 101 -10.39 13.84 11.91
N LEU A 102 -10.53 12.73 12.64
CA LEU A 102 -9.39 12.05 13.26
C LEU A 102 -8.41 11.53 12.21
N ALA A 103 -8.91 10.81 11.20
CA ALA A 103 -8.09 10.29 10.12
C ALA A 103 -7.39 11.40 9.34
N ALA A 104 -8.06 12.53 9.09
CA ALA A 104 -7.48 13.65 8.35
C ALA A 104 -6.32 14.31 9.10
N LYS A 105 -6.45 14.46 10.44
CA LYS A 105 -5.44 15.13 11.26
C LYS A 105 -4.08 14.42 11.24
N VAL A 106 -4.10 13.09 11.21
CA VAL A 106 -2.88 12.25 11.18
C VAL A 106 -2.58 11.68 9.78
N ARG A 107 -3.31 12.13 8.75
CA ARG A 107 -3.24 11.59 7.37
C ARG A 107 -3.32 10.06 7.31
N ALA A 108 -4.16 9.47 8.17
CA ALA A 108 -4.26 8.04 8.30
C ALA A 108 -5.07 7.41 7.15
N PRO A 109 -4.68 6.21 6.68
CA PRO A 109 -5.49 5.43 5.77
C PRO A 109 -6.72 4.87 6.48
N ILE A 110 -7.80 4.70 5.71
CA ILE A 110 -9.08 4.15 6.18
C ILE A 110 -9.30 2.78 5.52
N VAL A 111 -9.69 1.77 6.31
CA VAL A 111 -10.06 0.45 5.81
C VAL A 111 -11.55 0.19 6.08
N PRO A 112 -12.38 0.09 5.04
CA PRO A 112 -13.80 -0.21 5.16
C PRO A 112 -14.03 -1.70 5.44
N ILE A 113 -14.91 -2.02 6.37
CA ILE A 113 -15.27 -3.39 6.74
C ILE A 113 -16.78 -3.54 6.75
N HIS A 114 -17.29 -4.57 6.07
CA HIS A 114 -18.69 -4.93 6.08
C HIS A 114 -18.91 -6.20 6.90
N ILE A 115 -19.70 -6.05 7.96
CA ILE A 115 -20.15 -7.12 8.85
C ILE A 115 -21.52 -7.57 8.36
N SER A 116 -21.59 -8.83 7.89
CA SER A 116 -22.84 -9.44 7.46
C SER A 116 -23.37 -10.31 8.60
N ALA A 117 -24.24 -9.73 9.40
CA ALA A 117 -24.94 -10.41 10.46
C ALA A 117 -26.38 -9.89 10.58
N ARG A 118 -27.25 -10.69 11.20
CA ARG A 118 -28.67 -10.37 11.41
C ARG A 118 -29.02 -10.71 12.85
N ASN A 119 -29.80 -9.85 13.51
CA ASN A 119 -30.41 -10.16 14.81
C ASN A 119 -31.70 -10.97 14.61
N SER A 120 -32.23 -11.53 15.68
CA SER A 120 -33.55 -12.17 15.68
C SER A 120 -34.67 -11.21 15.26
N THR A 121 -35.73 -11.76 14.68
CA THR A 121 -36.95 -11.02 14.26
C THR A 121 -37.62 -10.30 15.44
N LEU A 122 -37.55 -10.88 16.64
CA LEU A 122 -38.04 -10.30 17.90
C LEU A 122 -37.35 -8.99 18.26
N PHE A 123 -36.02 -8.90 18.08
CA PHE A 123 -35.30 -7.63 18.29
C PHE A 123 -35.80 -6.55 17.33
N TYR A 124 -36.00 -6.90 16.06
CA TYR A 124 -36.46 -5.94 15.06
C TYR A 124 -37.89 -5.45 15.30
N LEU A 125 -38.80 -6.35 15.74
CA LEU A 125 -40.16 -5.98 16.13
C LEU A 125 -40.17 -5.11 17.39
N ALA A 126 -39.38 -5.47 18.41
CA ALA A 126 -39.28 -4.69 19.64
C ALA A 126 -38.65 -3.31 19.42
N SER A 127 -37.66 -3.19 18.52
CA SER A 127 -37.06 -1.90 18.15
C SER A 127 -38.04 -0.97 17.42
N LEU A 128 -39.02 -1.55 16.71
CA LEU A 128 -40.12 -0.79 16.07
C LEU A 128 -41.14 -0.30 17.10
N ALA A 129 -41.37 -1.08 18.18
CA ALA A 129 -42.33 -0.77 19.22
C ALA A 129 -41.80 0.21 20.29
N TYR A 130 -40.62 -0.04 20.88
CA TYR A 130 -40.06 0.80 21.93
C TYR A 130 -38.53 0.70 22.04
N ARG A 131 -37.84 1.83 21.88
CA ARG A 131 -36.37 1.89 21.75
C ARG A 131 -35.61 1.39 22.99
N PRO A 132 -35.93 1.81 24.24
CA PRO A 132 -35.23 1.33 25.43
C PRO A 132 -35.36 -0.19 25.67
N LEU A 133 -36.54 -0.77 25.39
CA LEU A 133 -36.75 -2.23 25.50
C LEU A 133 -35.88 -3.00 24.53
N SER A 134 -35.67 -2.47 23.31
CA SER A 134 -34.78 -3.09 22.33
C SER A 134 -33.33 -3.16 22.81
N THR A 135 -32.86 -2.18 23.59
CA THR A 135 -31.51 -2.18 24.17
C THR A 135 -31.36 -3.26 25.25
N LEU A 136 -32.39 -3.51 26.06
CA LEU A 136 -32.39 -4.62 27.04
C LEU A 136 -32.42 -5.99 26.34
N LEU A 137 -33.19 -6.10 25.25
CA LEU A 137 -33.26 -7.32 24.44
C LEU A 137 -31.95 -7.60 23.67
N LEU A 138 -31.13 -6.60 23.38
CA LEU A 138 -29.80 -6.81 22.78
C LEU A 138 -28.92 -7.71 23.65
N VAL A 139 -28.95 -7.53 24.98
CA VAL A 139 -28.17 -8.37 25.90
C VAL A 139 -28.61 -9.83 25.77
N ARG A 140 -29.92 -10.09 25.73
CA ARG A 140 -30.48 -11.43 25.54
C ARG A 140 -30.16 -12.01 24.16
N GLU A 141 -30.13 -11.18 23.12
CA GLU A 141 -29.77 -11.58 21.76
C GLU A 141 -28.29 -11.98 21.67
N MET A 142 -27.39 -11.23 22.31
CA MET A 142 -25.97 -11.58 22.39
C MET A 142 -25.75 -12.97 23.00
N PHE A 143 -26.51 -13.32 24.03
CA PHE A 143 -26.45 -14.65 24.65
C PHE A 143 -27.08 -15.75 23.78
N GLN A 144 -28.10 -15.43 22.98
CA GLN A 144 -28.71 -16.38 22.03
C GLN A 144 -27.84 -16.66 20.80
N GLN A 145 -26.98 -15.72 20.39
CA GLN A 145 -26.04 -15.89 19.28
C GLN A 145 -24.79 -16.70 19.65
N ARG A 146 -24.78 -17.37 20.83
CA ARG A 146 -23.71 -18.30 21.24
C ARG A 146 -23.61 -19.46 20.24
N GLY A 147 -22.54 -19.48 19.44
CA GLY A 147 -22.28 -20.50 18.42
C GLY A 147 -22.56 -20.07 16.98
N GLY A 148 -23.03 -18.84 16.76
CA GLY A 148 -23.27 -18.29 15.41
C GLY A 148 -21.98 -17.97 14.64
N ARG A 149 -22.05 -17.99 13.29
CA ARG A 149 -20.95 -17.57 12.41
C ARG A 149 -21.20 -16.15 11.90
N ILE A 150 -20.25 -15.25 12.14
CA ILE A 150 -20.30 -13.87 11.65
C ILE A 150 -19.40 -13.75 10.43
N LYS A 151 -19.96 -13.24 9.33
CA LYS A 151 -19.20 -13.06 8.09
C LYS A 151 -18.67 -11.62 8.01
N LEU A 152 -17.37 -11.47 8.18
CA LEU A 152 -16.65 -10.21 8.01
C LEU A 152 -16.09 -10.14 6.59
N ARG A 153 -16.31 -9.01 5.90
CA ARG A 153 -15.68 -8.71 4.62
C ARG A 153 -14.87 -7.42 4.76
N ILE A 154 -13.55 -7.55 4.70
CA ILE A 154 -12.60 -6.44 4.81
C ILE A 154 -12.28 -5.93 3.40
N GLY A 155 -12.41 -4.63 3.18
CA GLY A 155 -12.10 -3.97 1.91
C GLY A 155 -10.61 -3.62 1.78
N GLY A 156 -10.23 -3.10 0.61
CA GLY A 156 -8.89 -2.57 0.38
C GLY A 156 -8.60 -1.34 1.24
N ARG A 157 -7.31 -1.09 1.51
CA ARG A 157 -6.86 0.09 2.25
C ARG A 157 -7.08 1.33 1.38
N ILE A 158 -7.74 2.36 1.89
CA ILE A 158 -7.94 3.62 1.18
C ILE A 158 -6.94 4.66 1.72
N PRO A 159 -5.92 5.06 0.94
CA PRO A 159 -4.93 6.06 1.33
C PRO A 159 -5.55 7.44 1.54
N PHE A 160 -4.90 8.27 2.36
CA PHE A 160 -5.34 9.64 2.65
C PHE A 160 -5.62 10.46 1.38
N ASN A 161 -4.69 10.41 0.41
CA ASN A 161 -4.78 11.14 -0.85
C ASN A 161 -6.00 10.76 -1.70
N ASN A 162 -6.56 9.56 -1.51
CA ASN A 162 -7.65 9.04 -2.34
C ASN A 162 -9.04 9.39 -1.80
N TRP A 163 -9.14 9.84 -0.54
CA TRP A 163 -10.42 10.21 0.07
C TRP A 163 -10.47 11.65 0.56
N HIS A 164 -9.34 12.30 0.76
CA HIS A 164 -9.26 13.69 1.21
C HIS A 164 -8.81 14.60 0.06
N ASP A 165 -9.77 15.28 -0.56
CA ASP A 165 -9.59 16.20 -1.68
C ASP A 165 -9.58 17.70 -1.26
N GLY A 166 -9.79 17.99 0.02
CA GLY A 166 -9.86 19.35 0.58
C GLY A 166 -11.14 20.13 0.26
N HIS A 167 -11.94 19.69 -0.71
CA HIS A 167 -13.12 20.40 -1.20
C HIS A 167 -14.44 19.72 -0.82
N THR A 168 -14.46 18.39 -0.65
CA THR A 168 -15.69 17.67 -0.30
C THR A 168 -16.02 17.82 1.19
N SER A 169 -17.28 18.10 1.50
CA SER A 169 -17.75 18.22 2.88
C SER A 169 -17.60 16.88 3.64
N ALA A 170 -17.24 16.95 4.92
CA ALA A 170 -17.07 15.75 5.75
C ALA A 170 -18.36 14.91 5.85
N ARG A 171 -19.54 15.54 5.80
CA ARG A 171 -20.84 14.85 5.82
C ARG A 171 -21.05 14.03 4.54
N GLU A 172 -20.71 14.60 3.39
CA GLU A 172 -20.81 13.90 2.12
C GLU A 172 -19.82 12.73 2.04
N LEU A 173 -18.57 12.94 2.47
CA LEU A 173 -17.57 11.88 2.56
C LEU A 173 -18.06 10.73 3.45
N ALA A 174 -18.64 11.02 4.62
CA ALA A 174 -19.18 9.99 5.50
C ALA A 174 -20.29 9.17 4.81
N GLY A 175 -21.17 9.83 4.06
CA GLY A 175 -22.18 9.17 3.24
C GLY A 175 -21.58 8.30 2.11
N ARG A 176 -20.51 8.78 1.46
CA ARG A 176 -19.77 8.00 0.45
C ARG A 176 -19.11 6.76 1.06
N PHE A 177 -18.47 6.87 2.23
CA PHE A 177 -17.89 5.72 2.95
C PHE A 177 -18.96 4.70 3.36
N ARG A 178 -20.11 5.16 3.85
CA ARG A 178 -21.25 4.27 4.14
C ARG A 178 -21.66 3.48 2.89
N ARG A 179 -21.88 4.17 1.76
CA ARG A 179 -22.21 3.51 0.48
C ARG A 179 -21.11 2.55 0.03
N HIS A 180 -19.85 2.90 0.24
CA HIS A 180 -18.70 2.04 -0.08
C HIS A 180 -18.74 0.73 0.74
N VAL A 181 -18.97 0.80 2.05
CA VAL A 181 -19.08 -0.39 2.92
C VAL A 181 -20.24 -1.30 2.51
N TYR A 182 -21.40 -0.75 2.15
CA TYR A 182 -22.51 -1.59 1.67
C TYR A 182 -22.25 -2.20 0.29
N ARG A 183 -21.60 -1.48 -0.63
CA ARG A 183 -21.18 -2.02 -1.94
C ARG A 183 -20.18 -3.16 -1.76
N LEU A 184 -19.25 -3.02 -0.81
CA LEU A 184 -18.33 -4.07 -0.40
C LEU A 184 -19.10 -5.33 0.04
N GLY A 185 -20.12 -5.20 0.89
CA GLY A 185 -21.01 -6.30 1.28
C GLY A 185 -21.73 -6.99 0.12
N GLN A 186 -22.04 -6.25 -0.94
CA GLN A 186 -22.68 -6.77 -2.17
C GLN A 186 -21.69 -7.34 -3.19
N GLY A 187 -20.37 -7.20 -2.97
CA GLY A 187 -19.36 -7.63 -3.94
C GLY A 187 -19.25 -6.70 -5.15
N LYS A 188 -19.75 -5.46 -5.05
CA LYS A 188 -19.66 -4.45 -6.11
C LYS A 188 -18.36 -3.64 -5.98
N SER A 189 -17.93 -3.04 -7.09
CA SER A 189 -16.79 -2.11 -7.08
C SER A 189 -17.00 -0.98 -6.07
N GLY A 190 -15.91 -0.62 -5.37
CA GLY A 190 -15.90 0.44 -4.38
C GLY A 190 -16.04 1.84 -5.00
N LEU A 191 -16.35 2.84 -4.18
CA LEU A 191 -16.42 4.26 -4.55
C LEU A 191 -15.09 5.03 -4.37
N PHE A 192 -14.07 4.36 -3.86
CA PHE A 192 -12.76 4.94 -3.58
C PHE A 192 -11.68 4.04 -4.18
N ALA A 193 -10.61 4.65 -4.68
CA ALA A 193 -9.42 3.92 -5.10
C ALA A 193 -8.75 3.33 -3.86
N SER A 194 -8.74 1.99 -3.79
CA SER A 194 -8.17 1.24 -2.67
C SER A 194 -6.96 0.44 -3.12
N GLU A 195 -5.99 0.33 -2.24
CA GLU A 195 -4.82 -0.50 -2.43
C GLU A 195 -5.04 -1.90 -1.83
N SER A 196 -4.49 -2.91 -2.51
CA SER A 196 -4.39 -4.26 -1.99
C SER A 196 -3.34 -4.34 -0.88
N PRO A 197 -3.48 -5.28 0.07
CA PRO A 197 -2.42 -5.60 1.02
C PRO A 197 -1.17 -6.06 0.29
N ILE A 198 -0.03 -5.51 0.70
CA ILE A 198 1.28 -5.98 0.22
C ILE A 198 1.42 -7.46 0.56
N ALA A 199 2.03 -8.24 -0.34
CA ALA A 199 2.26 -9.65 -0.10
C ALA A 199 3.13 -9.89 1.15
N LEU A 200 2.95 -11.07 1.75
CA LEU A 200 3.85 -11.53 2.80
C LEU A 200 5.25 -11.77 2.21
N PRO A 201 6.32 -11.61 3.02
CA PRO A 201 7.68 -11.93 2.59
C PRO A 201 7.77 -13.39 2.16
N GLU A 202 8.56 -13.66 1.12
CA GLU A 202 8.91 -15.03 0.75
C GLU A 202 9.88 -15.62 1.80
N GLU A 203 9.99 -16.94 1.83
CA GLU A 203 10.83 -17.61 2.83
C GLU A 203 12.32 -17.29 2.59
N ARG A 204 13.01 -16.80 3.63
CA ARG A 204 14.43 -16.41 3.54
C ARG A 204 15.35 -17.55 3.09
N GLN A 205 15.07 -18.78 3.51
CA GLN A 205 15.87 -19.94 3.11
C GLN A 205 15.68 -20.28 1.63
N GLU A 206 14.44 -20.22 1.15
CA GLU A 206 14.09 -20.40 -0.27
C GLU A 206 14.75 -19.33 -1.14
N LEU A 207 14.68 -18.05 -0.71
CA LEU A 207 15.34 -16.94 -1.38
C LEU A 207 16.85 -17.13 -1.46
N LYS A 208 17.50 -17.48 -0.35
CA LYS A 208 18.93 -17.74 -0.31
C LYS A 208 19.33 -18.87 -1.26
N LYS A 209 18.57 -19.97 -1.26
CA LYS A 209 18.82 -21.12 -2.15
C LYS A 209 18.68 -20.72 -3.62
N ALA A 210 17.64 -19.97 -3.95
CA ALA A 210 17.41 -19.48 -5.31
C ALA A 210 18.54 -18.52 -5.77
N LEU A 211 18.96 -17.60 -4.91
CA LEU A 211 20.05 -16.66 -5.22
C LEU A 211 21.40 -17.37 -5.39
N LYS A 212 21.69 -18.39 -4.59
CA LYS A 212 22.92 -19.19 -4.74
C LYS A 212 22.99 -19.97 -6.06
N ALA A 213 21.86 -20.22 -6.70
CA ALA A 213 21.81 -20.83 -8.03
C ALA A 213 22.00 -19.80 -9.17
N CYS A 214 21.97 -18.50 -8.84
CA CYS A 214 22.20 -17.42 -9.79
C CYS A 214 23.69 -17.17 -10.00
N GLU A 215 24.03 -16.46 -11.06
CA GLU A 215 25.39 -16.01 -11.32
C GLU A 215 25.82 -14.97 -10.27
N LEU A 216 26.91 -15.24 -9.56
CA LEU A 216 27.54 -14.30 -8.64
C LEU A 216 28.46 -13.37 -9.44
N LEU A 217 28.13 -12.08 -9.47
CA LEU A 217 28.92 -11.07 -10.18
C LEU A 217 30.07 -10.53 -9.32
N GLY A 218 29.92 -10.57 -8.00
CA GLY A 218 30.94 -10.13 -7.05
C GLY A 218 30.36 -9.66 -5.72
N ASN A 219 31.19 -8.94 -4.97
CA ASN A 219 30.83 -8.39 -3.66
C ASN A 219 31.04 -6.88 -3.63
N THR A 220 30.21 -6.18 -2.87
CA THR A 220 30.40 -4.77 -2.56
C THR A 220 31.43 -4.58 -1.44
N PRO A 221 32.00 -3.36 -1.27
CA PRO A 221 32.99 -3.09 -0.22
C PRO A 221 32.49 -3.37 1.21
N ASP A 222 31.18 -3.29 1.42
CA ASP A 222 30.48 -3.58 2.67
C ASP A 222 30.03 -5.06 2.78
N GLY A 223 30.63 -5.95 1.99
CA GLY A 223 30.49 -7.41 2.12
C GLY A 223 29.22 -8.01 1.53
N LYS A 224 28.36 -7.22 0.87
CA LYS A 224 27.11 -7.73 0.28
C LYS A 224 27.38 -8.38 -1.06
N ALA A 225 26.64 -9.44 -1.38
CA ALA A 225 26.80 -10.18 -2.63
C ALA A 225 25.91 -9.61 -3.74
N ILE A 226 26.44 -9.51 -4.96
CA ILE A 226 25.70 -9.07 -6.14
C ILE A 226 25.42 -10.28 -7.03
N PHE A 227 24.15 -10.63 -7.19
CA PHE A 227 23.70 -11.71 -8.06
C PHE A 227 23.03 -11.17 -9.31
N LEU A 228 23.23 -11.85 -10.44
CA LEU A 228 22.46 -11.64 -11.66
C LEU A 228 21.37 -12.69 -11.75
N TYR A 229 20.12 -12.25 -11.67
CA TYR A 229 18.95 -13.10 -11.84
C TYR A 229 18.29 -12.86 -13.19
N ARG A 230 17.92 -13.96 -13.86
CA ARG A 230 17.05 -13.96 -15.05
C ARG A 230 16.01 -15.05 -14.89
N ARG A 231 14.77 -14.79 -15.30
CA ARG A 231 13.74 -15.84 -15.31
C ARG A 231 14.09 -16.88 -16.39
N GLN A 232 14.22 -18.14 -15.99
CA GLN A 232 14.50 -19.28 -16.87
C GLN A 232 13.23 -20.15 -17.01
N ASP A 233 12.12 -19.55 -17.45
CA ASP A 233 10.80 -20.20 -17.59
C ASP A 233 10.22 -20.82 -16.31
N ASP A 234 10.81 -20.52 -15.15
CA ASP A 234 10.31 -20.99 -13.87
C ASP A 234 8.89 -20.46 -13.62
N ALA A 235 7.94 -21.37 -13.47
CA ALA A 235 6.55 -21.04 -13.18
C ALA A 235 6.41 -20.28 -11.85
N ARG A 236 7.32 -20.50 -10.89
CA ARG A 236 7.30 -19.84 -9.59
C ARG A 236 8.70 -19.43 -9.13
N SER A 237 9.08 -18.20 -9.48
CA SER A 237 10.30 -17.58 -8.96
C SER A 237 10.08 -16.90 -7.59
N PRO A 238 10.69 -17.38 -6.49
CA PRO A 238 10.65 -16.70 -5.20
C PRO A 238 11.35 -15.33 -5.27
N ILE A 239 12.41 -15.21 -6.09
CA ILE A 239 13.17 -13.96 -6.26
C ILE A 239 12.27 -12.87 -6.87
N LEU A 240 11.62 -13.12 -8.01
CA LEU A 240 10.75 -12.11 -8.63
C LEU A 240 9.58 -11.73 -7.72
N ARG A 241 9.01 -12.71 -7.02
CA ARG A 241 7.91 -12.44 -6.09
C ARG A 241 8.32 -11.56 -4.93
N GLU A 242 9.54 -11.75 -4.42
CA GLU A 242 10.10 -10.92 -3.38
C GLU A 242 10.51 -9.54 -3.90
N LEU A 243 11.12 -9.45 -5.08
CA LEU A 243 11.43 -8.18 -5.74
C LEU A 243 10.16 -7.35 -5.94
N GLY A 244 9.08 -7.94 -6.46
CA GLY A 244 7.81 -7.25 -6.62
C GLY A 244 7.18 -6.80 -5.31
N ARG A 245 7.37 -7.56 -4.23
CA ARG A 245 6.94 -7.15 -2.88
C ARG A 245 7.75 -5.95 -2.39
N LEU A 246 9.07 -5.97 -2.55
CA LEU A 246 9.97 -4.91 -2.12
C LEU A 246 9.79 -3.62 -2.94
N ARG A 247 9.58 -3.74 -4.26
CA ARG A 247 9.18 -2.64 -5.14
C ARG A 247 7.92 -1.97 -4.64
N GLU A 248 6.88 -2.76 -4.37
CA GLU A 248 5.62 -2.22 -3.86
C GLU A 248 5.79 -1.51 -2.51
N ILE A 249 6.65 -2.01 -1.62
CA ILE A 249 6.96 -1.34 -0.34
C ILE A 249 7.65 0.00 -0.59
N ALA A 250 8.72 0.01 -1.39
CA ALA A 250 9.52 1.19 -1.66
C ALA A 250 8.73 2.26 -2.40
N PHE A 251 8.04 1.89 -3.49
CA PHE A 251 7.32 2.83 -4.34
C PHE A 251 6.04 3.34 -3.67
N ARG A 252 5.31 2.50 -2.93
CA ARG A 252 4.13 2.97 -2.19
C ARG A 252 4.51 3.95 -1.07
N ALA A 253 5.71 3.85 -0.48
CA ALA A 253 6.19 4.81 0.51
C ALA A 253 6.39 6.22 -0.07
N VAL A 254 6.74 6.34 -1.35
CA VAL A 254 6.90 7.62 -2.06
C VAL A 254 5.66 8.03 -2.87
N GLY A 255 4.59 7.23 -2.85
CA GLY A 255 3.33 7.52 -3.55
C GLY A 255 3.24 7.00 -4.98
N GLU A 256 4.24 6.23 -5.42
CA GLU A 256 4.37 5.69 -6.80
C GLU A 256 4.10 4.18 -6.89
N GLY A 257 3.55 3.58 -5.83
CA GLY A 257 3.28 2.15 -5.78
C GLY A 257 2.15 1.74 -6.73
N SER A 258 2.20 0.50 -7.24
CA SER A 258 1.16 -0.06 -8.12
C SER A 258 -0.21 -0.20 -7.42
N GLY A 259 -0.22 -0.18 -6.08
CA GLY A 259 -1.41 -0.45 -5.27
C GLY A 259 -1.80 -1.93 -5.26
N ARG A 260 -1.02 -2.81 -5.91
CA ARG A 260 -1.24 -4.26 -5.96
C ARG A 260 -0.52 -4.96 -4.81
N ARG A 261 -0.63 -6.29 -4.77
CA ARG A 261 0.07 -7.10 -3.76
C ARG A 261 1.58 -7.15 -3.98
N ARG A 262 1.98 -7.09 -5.25
CA ARG A 262 3.35 -7.06 -5.76
C ARG A 262 3.37 -6.16 -6.98
N ASP A 263 4.41 -5.36 -7.09
CA ASP A 263 4.68 -4.55 -8.26
C ASP A 263 5.54 -5.36 -9.25
N LEU A 264 4.85 -6.09 -10.12
CA LEU A 264 5.43 -6.85 -11.23
C LEU A 264 4.66 -6.56 -12.50
N ASP A 265 5.37 -6.51 -13.62
CA ASP A 265 4.84 -6.38 -14.96
C ASP A 265 5.29 -7.53 -15.87
N SER A 266 4.82 -7.55 -17.11
CA SER A 266 5.17 -8.60 -18.08
C SER A 266 6.60 -8.54 -18.58
N TYR A 267 7.29 -7.41 -18.39
CA TYR A 267 8.67 -7.22 -18.82
C TYR A 267 9.66 -7.84 -17.83
N ASP A 268 9.29 -7.90 -16.54
CA ASP A 268 10.12 -8.51 -15.49
C ASP A 268 10.52 -9.97 -15.80
N ASP A 269 9.77 -10.67 -16.68
CA ASP A 269 10.09 -12.03 -17.14
C ASP A 269 11.26 -12.08 -18.12
N ASP A 270 11.41 -11.06 -18.97
CA ASP A 270 12.50 -10.99 -19.94
C ASP A 270 13.74 -10.30 -19.36
N TYR A 271 13.53 -9.37 -18.43
CA TYR A 271 14.55 -8.47 -17.93
C TYR A 271 15.52 -9.19 -16.99
N TYR A 272 16.75 -8.70 -16.99
CA TYR A 272 17.76 -9.08 -16.01
C TYR A 272 17.54 -8.28 -14.73
N HIS A 273 17.75 -8.93 -13.59
CA HIS A 273 17.64 -8.30 -12.27
C HIS A 273 18.97 -8.45 -11.54
N LEU A 274 19.64 -7.34 -11.28
CA LEU A 274 20.72 -7.27 -10.32
C LEU A 274 20.12 -7.30 -8.92
N VAL A 275 20.53 -8.24 -8.10
CA VAL A 275 20.05 -8.40 -6.73
C VAL A 275 21.22 -8.24 -5.77
N LEU A 276 21.10 -7.27 -4.87
CA LEU A 276 22.05 -7.04 -3.80
C LEU A 276 21.57 -7.76 -2.54
N TRP A 277 22.34 -8.75 -2.09
CA TRP A 277 22.00 -9.66 -1.02
C TRP A 277 22.89 -9.46 0.22
N ASP A 278 22.26 -9.39 1.38
CA ASP A 278 22.92 -9.30 2.69
C ASP A 278 22.87 -10.68 3.37
N GLU A 279 24.02 -11.35 3.45
CA GLU A 279 24.13 -12.73 3.94
C GLU A 279 23.88 -12.84 5.45
N ASP A 280 24.16 -11.78 6.21
CA ASP A 280 23.95 -11.74 7.66
C ASP A 280 22.48 -11.52 7.99
N ALA A 281 21.82 -10.60 7.27
CA ALA A 281 20.39 -10.31 7.46
C ALA A 281 19.47 -11.33 6.76
N LEU A 282 20.00 -12.11 5.81
CA LEU A 282 19.25 -13.00 4.93
C LEU A 282 18.12 -12.28 4.18
N ASP A 283 18.40 -11.07 3.70
CA ASP A 283 17.41 -10.21 3.05
C ASP A 283 18.01 -9.55 1.78
N ILE A 284 17.14 -9.27 0.80
CA ILE A 284 17.48 -8.44 -0.35
C ILE A 284 17.50 -6.98 0.09
N VAL A 285 18.64 -6.31 -0.03
CA VAL A 285 18.79 -4.91 0.38
C VAL A 285 18.55 -3.92 -0.75
N GLY A 286 18.71 -4.37 -1.99
CA GLY A 286 18.49 -3.54 -3.16
C GLY A 286 18.42 -4.38 -4.42
N ALA A 287 17.80 -3.81 -5.45
CA ALA A 287 17.71 -4.45 -6.74
C ALA A 287 17.61 -3.44 -7.88
N TYR A 288 17.99 -3.89 -9.06
CA TYR A 288 17.96 -3.10 -10.28
C TYR A 288 17.58 -3.96 -11.46
N ARG A 289 16.63 -3.50 -12.29
CA ARG A 289 16.25 -4.21 -13.52
C ARG A 289 16.88 -3.56 -14.74
N PHE A 290 17.29 -4.37 -15.71
CA PHE A 290 17.82 -3.87 -16.98
C PHE A 290 17.64 -4.90 -18.11
N ILE A 291 17.70 -4.43 -19.36
CA ILE A 291 17.71 -5.29 -20.55
C ILE A 291 18.62 -4.71 -21.63
N PRO A 292 19.52 -5.51 -22.24
CA PRO A 292 20.18 -5.12 -23.49
C PRO A 292 19.14 -5.02 -24.59
N THR A 293 18.92 -3.80 -25.11
CA THR A 293 17.79 -3.54 -26.01
C THR A 293 18.01 -4.16 -27.39
N GLY A 294 19.24 -4.38 -27.83
CA GLY A 294 19.55 -5.07 -29.09
C GLY A 294 19.00 -6.49 -29.16
N GLU A 295 19.35 -7.33 -28.18
CA GLU A 295 18.87 -8.72 -28.11
C GLU A 295 17.34 -8.78 -27.96
N GLN A 296 16.76 -7.85 -27.20
CA GLN A 296 15.32 -7.82 -26.96
C GLN A 296 14.53 -7.37 -28.20
N LEU A 297 15.07 -6.45 -28.99
CA LEU A 297 14.50 -6.05 -30.27
C LEU A 297 14.43 -7.22 -31.25
N GLU A 298 15.49 -8.04 -31.32
CA GLU A 298 15.51 -9.22 -32.20
C GLU A 298 14.47 -10.26 -31.77
N ARG A 299 14.25 -10.42 -30.46
CA ARG A 299 13.35 -11.43 -29.90
C ARG A 299 11.87 -11.03 -29.95
N LYS A 300 11.54 -9.80 -29.54
CA LYS A 300 10.15 -9.33 -29.32
C LYS A 300 9.84 -8.00 -30.00
N GLY A 301 10.78 -7.44 -30.76
CA GLY A 301 10.65 -6.11 -31.34
C GLY A 301 10.51 -5.02 -30.27
N LEU A 302 10.00 -3.86 -30.69
CA LEU A 302 9.78 -2.71 -29.81
C LEU A 302 8.80 -2.99 -28.67
N ALA A 303 7.83 -3.88 -28.88
CA ALA A 303 6.86 -4.27 -27.85
C ALA A 303 7.53 -4.95 -26.64
N GLY A 304 8.73 -5.52 -26.81
CA GLY A 304 9.51 -6.14 -25.74
C GLY A 304 10.28 -5.14 -24.87
N ILE A 305 10.27 -3.85 -25.20
CA ILE A 305 10.96 -2.78 -24.48
C ILE A 305 9.92 -1.98 -23.67
N TYR A 306 10.10 -1.92 -22.34
CA TYR A 306 9.16 -1.24 -21.44
C TYR A 306 8.97 0.23 -21.79
N SER A 307 10.05 0.96 -22.10
CA SER A 307 9.96 2.38 -22.44
C SER A 307 9.16 2.65 -23.72
N ASN A 308 9.02 1.68 -24.63
CA ASN A 308 8.14 1.78 -25.80
C ASN A 308 6.65 1.79 -25.42
N SER A 309 6.28 1.35 -24.20
CA SER A 309 4.92 1.52 -23.69
C SER A 309 4.62 2.95 -23.22
N LEU A 310 5.66 3.76 -23.04
CA LEU A 310 5.58 5.15 -22.53
C LEU A 310 5.83 6.18 -23.64
N PHE A 311 6.68 5.84 -24.60
CA PHE A 311 7.15 6.75 -25.64
C PHE A 311 7.07 6.10 -27.01
N ASP A 312 6.71 6.92 -28.00
CA ASP A 312 6.82 6.55 -29.40
C ASP A 312 8.27 6.75 -29.88
N TYR A 313 8.88 5.67 -30.38
CA TYR A 313 10.20 5.71 -30.98
C TYR A 313 10.12 5.94 -32.49
N ASP A 314 10.84 6.97 -32.96
CA ASP A 314 11.06 7.16 -34.40
C ASP A 314 12.12 6.17 -34.93
N ARG A 315 12.15 5.96 -36.24
CA ARG A 315 13.11 5.05 -36.92
C ARG A 315 14.55 5.40 -36.62
N ASP A 316 14.85 6.68 -36.45
CA ASP A 316 16.20 7.18 -36.13
C ASP A 316 16.71 6.70 -34.77
N MET A 317 15.81 6.24 -33.88
CA MET A 317 16.18 5.70 -32.58
C MET A 317 16.62 4.23 -32.65
N MET A 318 16.28 3.50 -33.73
CA MET A 318 16.58 2.06 -33.85
C MET A 318 18.07 1.72 -33.72
N PRO A 319 19.02 2.47 -34.34
CA PRO A 319 20.44 2.20 -34.15
C PRO A 319 20.92 2.40 -32.71
N ILE A 320 20.28 3.31 -31.96
CA ILE A 320 20.59 3.57 -30.55
C ILE A 320 20.06 2.42 -29.69
N LEU A 321 18.81 2.00 -29.91
CA LEU A 321 18.24 0.86 -29.20
C LEU A 321 19.00 -0.44 -29.52
N ALA A 322 19.47 -0.64 -30.75
CA ALA A 322 20.23 -1.84 -31.11
C ALA A 322 21.54 -2.00 -30.32
N GLN A 323 22.12 -0.89 -29.83
CA GLN A 323 23.38 -0.87 -29.06
C GLN A 323 23.18 -0.47 -27.60
N GLY A 324 21.92 -0.33 -27.18
CA GLY A 324 21.55 0.23 -25.90
C GLY A 324 21.35 -0.79 -24.79
N ILE A 325 21.22 -0.27 -23.58
CA ILE A 325 20.68 -0.98 -22.42
C ILE A 325 19.56 -0.10 -21.88
N GLU A 326 18.39 -0.69 -21.67
CA GLU A 326 17.32 -0.03 -20.92
C GLU A 326 17.48 -0.37 -19.44
N LEU A 327 17.36 0.66 -18.61
CA LEU A 327 17.46 0.58 -17.18
C LEU A 327 16.11 0.93 -16.53
N GLY A 328 15.70 0.16 -15.52
CA GLY A 328 14.49 0.43 -14.74
C GLY A 328 14.78 1.15 -13.42
N ALA A 329 13.72 1.31 -12.63
CA ALA A 329 13.82 1.94 -11.31
C ALA A 329 14.61 1.05 -10.34
N ALA A 330 15.56 1.67 -9.63
CA ALA A 330 16.24 1.04 -8.50
C ALA A 330 15.32 0.98 -7.29
N LEU A 331 15.50 -0.05 -6.46
CA LEU A 331 14.90 -0.08 -5.13
C LEU A 331 15.97 -0.32 -4.07
N SER A 332 15.73 0.25 -2.89
CA SER A 332 16.44 -0.07 -1.65
C SER A 332 15.40 -0.47 -0.61
N SER A 333 15.58 -1.60 0.06
CA SER A 333 14.63 -2.12 1.04
C SER A 333 14.82 -1.54 2.44
N ARG A 334 15.94 -0.87 2.71
CA ARG A 334 16.20 -0.19 3.99
C ARG A 334 15.96 1.32 3.85
N PRO A 335 15.15 1.93 4.75
CA PRO A 335 15.19 3.38 4.91
C PRO A 335 16.57 3.71 5.49
N THR A 336 17.45 4.30 4.69
CA THR A 336 18.69 4.89 5.20
C THR A 336 18.33 5.90 6.28
N GLY A 337 18.79 5.66 7.51
CA GLY A 337 18.63 6.56 8.63
C GLY A 337 19.28 7.90 8.32
N GLU A 338 18.56 8.97 8.71
CA GLU A 338 18.88 10.40 8.52
C GLU A 338 18.96 10.86 7.05
N ASN A 339 18.11 11.86 6.73
CA ASN A 339 17.86 12.44 5.40
C ASN A 339 17.03 11.58 4.42
N ALA A 340 15.73 11.52 4.70
CA ALA A 340 14.68 11.26 3.71
C ALA A 340 14.54 12.40 2.67
N ALA A 341 15.65 12.81 2.06
CA ALA A 341 15.75 13.80 0.99
C ALA A 341 16.69 13.36 -0.15
N GLY A 342 17.11 12.08 -0.17
CA GLY A 342 18.13 11.56 -1.09
C GLY A 342 17.64 10.51 -2.08
N LEU A 343 16.37 10.50 -2.47
CA LEU A 343 15.86 9.82 -3.68
C LEU A 343 14.44 10.33 -4.02
N SER A 344 14.23 11.63 -3.77
CA SER A 344 13.06 12.38 -4.22
C SER A 344 13.54 13.35 -5.28
N VAL A 345 12.98 13.26 -6.49
CA VAL A 345 13.07 14.37 -7.44
C VAL A 345 12.17 15.47 -6.87
N ALA A 346 12.81 16.47 -6.28
CA ALA A 346 12.16 17.57 -5.61
C ALA A 346 11.19 18.32 -6.55
N GLY A 347 9.89 18.16 -6.32
CA GLY A 347 8.86 19.06 -6.78
C GLY A 347 8.82 20.33 -5.93
N HIS A 348 9.17 21.44 -6.55
CA HIS A 348 8.91 22.84 -6.15
C HIS A 348 9.27 23.30 -4.73
N ARG A 349 10.50 23.81 -4.57
CA ARG A 349 10.78 25.07 -3.86
C ARG A 349 11.98 25.76 -4.50
N ARG A 350 11.83 27.04 -4.86
CA ARG A 350 12.93 27.93 -5.27
C ARG A 350 13.92 28.02 -4.11
N LEU A 351 15.08 27.39 -4.23
CA LEU A 351 16.26 27.72 -3.44
C LEU A 351 17.46 27.68 -4.38
N SER A 352 18.00 28.86 -4.64
CA SER A 352 19.27 29.11 -5.27
C SER A 352 20.40 28.50 -4.43
N GLY A 353 21.03 27.44 -4.92
CA GLY A 353 22.21 26.84 -4.30
C GLY A 353 22.72 25.72 -5.19
N GLN A 354 23.90 25.91 -5.79
CA GLN A 354 24.52 24.99 -6.75
C GLN A 354 24.68 23.59 -6.16
N VAL A 355 23.89 22.64 -6.66
CA VAL A 355 24.21 21.21 -6.60
C VAL A 355 24.63 20.83 -8.00
N SER A 356 25.90 20.47 -8.15
CA SER A 356 26.50 20.00 -9.39
C SER A 356 25.79 18.73 -9.85
N ALA A 357 24.90 18.88 -10.83
CA ALA A 357 24.33 17.79 -11.60
C ALA A 357 25.47 16.99 -12.27
N ILE A 358 25.47 15.67 -12.10
CA ILE A 358 26.22 14.79 -13.01
C ILE A 358 25.59 15.01 -14.39
N PRO A 359 26.36 15.44 -15.42
CA PRO A 359 25.79 15.77 -16.70
C PRO A 359 25.26 14.49 -17.37
N LEU A 360 23.94 14.32 -17.33
CA LEU A 360 23.20 13.37 -18.17
C LEU A 360 23.29 13.86 -19.62
N SER A 361 24.13 13.23 -20.43
CA SER A 361 24.21 13.54 -21.86
C SER A 361 23.04 12.87 -22.59
N VAL A 362 21.94 13.59 -22.73
CA VAL A 362 20.96 13.32 -23.80
C VAL A 362 21.55 13.95 -25.06
N ARG A 363 21.74 13.17 -26.12
CA ARG A 363 22.19 13.73 -27.41
C ARG A 363 21.18 14.80 -27.88
N PRO A 364 21.63 15.99 -28.31
CA PRO A 364 20.75 16.94 -28.97
C PRO A 364 20.22 16.31 -30.27
N GLY A 365 18.90 16.30 -30.48
CA GLY A 365 18.27 15.87 -31.74
C GLY A 365 17.33 14.66 -31.67
N VAL A 366 17.13 14.03 -30.51
CA VAL A 366 16.20 12.90 -30.37
C VAL A 366 14.79 13.41 -30.01
N ASN A 367 13.84 13.27 -30.95
CA ASN A 367 12.43 13.55 -30.71
C ASN A 367 11.75 12.33 -30.07
N LEU A 368 11.46 12.40 -28.77
CA LEU A 368 10.60 11.45 -28.08
C LEU A 368 9.20 12.06 -27.95
N ARG A 369 8.18 11.42 -28.53
CA ARG A 369 6.78 11.84 -28.34
C ARG A 369 6.14 10.98 -27.25
N ARG A 370 5.54 11.63 -26.25
CA ARG A 370 4.74 10.94 -25.22
C ARG A 370 3.36 10.60 -25.75
N HIS A 371 2.83 9.45 -25.33
CA HIS A 371 1.43 9.13 -25.57
C HIS A 371 0.50 10.11 -24.85
N ALA A 372 -0.57 10.56 -25.53
CA ALA A 372 -1.49 11.61 -25.10
C ALA A 372 -2.43 11.24 -23.92
N GLY A 373 -2.17 10.15 -23.20
CA GLY A 373 -3.00 9.64 -22.10
C GLY A 373 -2.33 9.61 -20.72
N CYS A 374 -1.04 9.91 -20.60
CA CYS A 374 -0.35 9.95 -19.30
C CYS A 374 -0.66 11.27 -18.59
N GLY A 375 -1.55 11.22 -17.60
CA GLY A 375 -1.84 12.35 -16.72
C GLY A 375 -0.60 12.78 -15.92
N ALA A 376 -0.50 14.06 -15.57
CA ALA A 376 0.65 14.67 -14.90
C ALA A 376 0.93 14.19 -13.45
N GLY A 377 0.47 12.99 -13.07
CA GLY A 377 0.62 12.42 -11.73
C GLY A 377 0.51 10.89 -11.68
N SER A 378 0.67 10.19 -12.81
CA SER A 378 0.95 8.74 -12.82
C SER A 378 2.46 8.48 -12.87
N ALA A 379 2.89 7.33 -12.37
CA ALA A 379 4.26 6.85 -12.14
C ALA A 379 5.23 6.82 -13.35
N ASP A 380 4.89 7.51 -14.43
CA ASP A 380 5.61 7.50 -15.71
C ASP A 380 6.58 8.68 -15.85
N CYS A 381 6.65 9.56 -14.85
CA CYS A 381 7.20 10.90 -15.08
C CYS A 381 8.72 11.03 -15.02
N LEU A 382 9.48 10.14 -14.38
CA LEU A 382 10.93 10.34 -14.18
C LEU A 382 11.73 9.03 -14.20
N LEU A 383 11.84 8.40 -15.37
CA LEU A 383 12.90 7.43 -15.66
C LEU A 383 13.96 8.12 -16.53
N PRO A 384 15.20 8.31 -16.04
CA PRO A 384 16.31 8.60 -16.93
C PRO A 384 16.63 7.30 -17.69
N ALA A 385 16.15 7.18 -18.93
CA ALA A 385 16.64 6.18 -19.86
C ALA A 385 18.12 6.48 -20.16
N LEU A 386 19.02 5.87 -19.40
CA LEU A 386 20.45 5.97 -19.57
C LEU A 386 20.88 4.96 -20.64
N PHE A 387 21.00 5.44 -21.89
CA PHE A 387 21.65 4.67 -22.95
C PHE A 387 23.17 4.76 -22.79
N CYS A 388 23.75 3.85 -22.01
CA CYS A 388 25.20 3.69 -21.96
C CYS A 388 25.69 3.00 -23.24
N ARG A 389 26.52 3.70 -24.02
CA ARG A 389 27.18 3.11 -25.19
C ARG A 389 28.26 2.16 -24.69
N GLY A 390 28.03 0.85 -24.83
CA GLY A 390 29.01 -0.17 -24.46
C GLY A 390 30.29 -0.02 -25.29
N GLN A 391 31.37 0.48 -24.70
CA GLN A 391 32.72 0.27 -25.23
C GLN A 391 33.33 -0.91 -24.46
N SER A 392 33.61 -1.98 -25.20
CA SER A 392 34.40 -3.20 -24.87
C SER A 392 34.06 -4.03 -23.62
N ALA A 393 33.22 -3.55 -22.69
CA ALA A 393 32.76 -4.32 -21.53
C ALA A 393 31.33 -4.80 -21.79
N GLY A 394 31.07 -6.12 -21.62
CA GLY A 394 29.76 -6.73 -21.87
C GLY A 394 28.59 -6.04 -21.12
N PRO A 395 27.33 -6.30 -21.51
CA PRO A 395 26.16 -5.57 -21.01
C PRO A 395 26.02 -5.59 -19.48
N VAL A 396 26.42 -6.69 -18.84
CA VAL A 396 26.43 -6.86 -17.38
C VAL A 396 27.42 -5.91 -16.70
N ALA A 397 28.61 -5.73 -17.27
CA ALA A 397 29.65 -4.83 -16.73
C ALA A 397 29.23 -3.34 -16.84
N SER A 398 28.53 -2.99 -17.93
CA SER A 398 27.95 -1.65 -18.10
C SER A 398 26.86 -1.38 -17.06
N ALA A 399 25.96 -2.34 -16.82
CA ALA A 399 24.92 -2.22 -15.79
C ALA A 399 25.51 -2.14 -14.36
N LEU A 400 26.55 -2.94 -14.07
CA LEU A 400 27.28 -2.89 -12.80
C LEU A 400 27.91 -1.53 -12.54
N SER A 401 28.47 -0.87 -13.57
CA SER A 401 29.05 0.46 -13.45
C SER A 401 28.00 1.53 -13.14
N CYS A 402 26.81 1.45 -13.75
CA CYS A 402 25.68 2.30 -13.40
C CYS A 402 25.17 2.05 -11.97
N PHE A 403 25.11 0.77 -11.55
CA PHE A 403 24.69 0.38 -10.22
C PHE A 403 25.66 0.87 -9.14
N ALA A 404 26.97 0.72 -9.37
CA ALA A 404 28.01 1.23 -8.48
C ALA A 404 28.00 2.76 -8.39
N ALA A 405 27.78 3.48 -9.50
CA ALA A 405 27.64 4.94 -9.48
C ALA A 405 26.41 5.40 -8.69
N ALA A 406 25.28 4.69 -8.79
CA ALA A 406 24.07 4.97 -8.01
C ALA A 406 24.27 4.69 -6.51
N GLY A 407 25.05 3.67 -6.14
CA GLY A 407 25.40 3.35 -4.75
C GLY A 407 26.48 4.26 -4.15
N ALA A 408 27.45 4.72 -4.95
CA ALA A 408 28.58 5.54 -4.50
C ALA A 408 28.24 7.03 -4.32
N GLY A 409 27.08 7.49 -4.80
CA GLY A 409 26.61 8.87 -4.60
C GLY A 409 26.30 9.24 -3.14
N ALA A 410 26.33 8.27 -2.22
CA ALA A 410 26.01 8.47 -0.80
C ALA A 410 27.21 8.78 0.11
N VAL A 411 28.46 8.75 -0.38
CA VAL A 411 29.63 9.09 0.45
C VAL A 411 30.65 9.91 -0.33
N ARG A 412 30.50 11.24 -0.28
CA ARG A 412 31.65 12.15 -0.33
C ARG A 412 31.67 12.94 0.97
N ARG A 413 32.52 12.50 1.89
CA ARG A 413 33.02 13.35 2.98
C ARG A 413 33.59 14.63 2.36
N ARG A 414 33.12 15.78 2.82
CA ARG A 414 34.03 16.88 3.13
C ARG A 414 34.29 16.84 4.62
#